data_AF-A0A960WZE9-F1
#
_entry.id   AF-A0A960WZE9-F1
#
_cell.length_a   1.000
_cell.length_b   1.000
_cell.length_c   1.000
_cell.angle_alpha   90.00
_cell.angle_beta   90.00
_cell.angle_gamma   90.00
#
_symmetry.space_group_name_H-M   'P 1'
#
loop_
_entity.id
_entity.type
_entity.pdbx_description
1 polymer ?
#
loop_
_entity_poly.entity_id
_entity_poly.type
_entity_poly.pdbx_seq_one_letter_code
_entity_poly.pdbx_strand_id
1 'polypeptide(L)'
;MAKNRKATCELLLPAATGWERWTAIDDGPLTRVETSPGDALSFSKETQRRVLSLPVAQTWVLPAWLKGEAAHMRDMAQLHLERLGVRSGEDDQTMQVRLLTENDGAHLVAITALKDEATPLENLNPFPDEVVASVAWRCVPLNSIVVWRELGRLVVAISNMEGVIYSSPLSSVRLDEHALGELNNICLQLGFQRVLSRVDCIVLWLEDEGDLDQIRRITGISAVREDMPDPVIIPKGSSTLKPLDLRLEKQRQDKSARNRLMALTAGALVAAAIAIIATLTSMAVRERNALREQVANLAPRAARVMDHQRAWQEAAPAVDPSQSVMQLLMNCMSPPSSTEVTMMHFEYTPTNLILRGRTPDTSLALRYAQEMKENEELLAFTWETPPPQINNADNSATFEMKGSRP
;
A
#
# COMPACT_ATOMS: atom_id res chain seq x y z
N MET A 1 32.38 3.41 -12.48
CA MET A 1 32.55 2.85 -13.84
C MET A 1 31.45 1.83 -14.07
N ALA A 2 30.38 2.18 -14.77
CA ALA A 2 29.32 1.24 -15.14
C ALA A 2 29.85 0.34 -16.27
N LYS A 3 30.01 -0.96 -16.01
CA LYS A 3 30.28 -1.93 -17.07
C LYS A 3 29.09 -1.90 -18.03
N ASN A 4 29.30 -1.48 -19.28
CA ASN A 4 28.34 -1.65 -20.37
C ASN A 4 28.04 -3.15 -20.50
N ARG A 5 26.95 -3.59 -19.89
CA ARG A 5 26.49 -4.99 -19.96
C ARG A 5 25.87 -5.14 -21.35
N LYS A 6 26.50 -5.95 -22.21
CA LYS A 6 26.02 -6.23 -23.58
C LYS A 6 24.56 -6.67 -23.53
N ALA A 7 23.76 -6.25 -24.50
CA ALA A 7 22.35 -6.58 -24.52
C ALA A 7 22.20 -8.07 -24.80
N THR A 8 21.41 -8.79 -24.00
CA THR A 8 21.19 -10.22 -24.18
C THR A 8 19.73 -10.46 -24.55
N CYS A 9 19.53 -11.22 -25.63
CA CYS A 9 18.24 -11.67 -26.11
C CYS A 9 18.11 -13.16 -25.84
N GLU A 10 16.98 -13.58 -25.28
CA GLU A 10 16.65 -14.99 -25.06
C GLU A 10 15.31 -15.28 -25.73
N LEU A 11 15.32 -16.31 -26.57
CA LEU A 11 14.19 -16.78 -27.36
C LEU A 11 13.81 -18.18 -26.88
N LEU A 12 12.53 -18.38 -26.58
CA LEU A 12 11.95 -19.70 -26.40
C LEU A 12 11.17 -20.06 -27.65
N LEU A 13 11.63 -21.11 -28.36
CA LEU A 13 11.10 -21.55 -29.65
C LEU A 13 10.52 -22.96 -29.53
N PRO A 14 9.33 -23.25 -30.08
CA PRO A 14 8.81 -24.61 -30.13
C PRO A 14 9.60 -25.45 -31.13
N ALA A 15 10.05 -26.62 -30.68
CA ALA A 15 10.76 -27.62 -31.46
C ALA A 15 9.87 -28.87 -31.66
N ALA A 16 10.42 -29.92 -32.29
CA ALA A 16 9.66 -31.11 -32.66
C ALA A 16 8.96 -31.82 -31.48
N THR A 17 9.63 -31.93 -30.33
CA THR A 17 9.14 -32.67 -29.15
C THR A 17 9.07 -31.84 -27.87
N GLY A 18 9.56 -30.61 -27.89
CA GLY A 18 9.64 -29.76 -26.70
C GLY A 18 10.01 -28.32 -27.05
N TRP A 19 10.51 -27.58 -26.06
CA TRP A 19 10.92 -26.20 -26.23
C TRP A 19 12.44 -26.09 -26.31
N GLU A 20 12.91 -25.27 -27.24
CA GLU A 20 14.31 -24.91 -27.39
C GLU A 20 14.55 -23.50 -26.89
N ARG A 21 15.70 -23.34 -26.24
CA ARG A 21 16.15 -22.06 -25.73
C ARG A 21 17.32 -21.57 -26.56
N TRP A 22 17.20 -20.34 -27.04
CA TRP A 22 18.19 -19.70 -27.89
C TRP A 22 18.61 -18.39 -27.26
N THR A 23 19.91 -18.09 -27.29
CA THR A 23 20.44 -16.83 -26.77
C THR A 23 21.29 -16.13 -27.81
N ALA A 24 21.12 -14.81 -27.90
CA ALA A 24 21.99 -13.94 -28.68
C ALA A 24 22.58 -12.86 -27.77
N ILE A 25 23.85 -12.53 -28.02
CA ILE A 25 24.53 -11.38 -27.44
C ILE A 25 24.52 -10.30 -28.52
N ASP A 26 23.91 -9.16 -28.21
CA ASP A 26 23.57 -8.10 -29.15
C ASP A 26 22.70 -8.66 -30.32
N ASP A 27 22.58 -7.96 -31.45
CA ASP A 27 21.89 -8.48 -32.66
C ASP A 27 22.72 -9.55 -33.41
N GLY A 28 23.48 -10.37 -32.66
CA GLY A 28 24.33 -11.44 -33.18
C GLY A 28 23.56 -12.73 -33.50
N PRO A 29 24.28 -13.77 -33.98
CA PRO A 29 23.66 -15.06 -34.28
C PRO A 29 23.08 -15.70 -33.01
N LEU A 30 21.92 -16.35 -33.16
CA LEU A 30 21.29 -17.11 -32.09
C LEU A 30 22.08 -18.40 -31.85
N THR A 31 22.42 -18.65 -30.59
CA THR A 31 23.10 -19.86 -30.15
C THR A 31 22.15 -20.69 -29.31
N ARG A 32 22.03 -21.98 -29.63
CA ARG A 32 21.20 -22.91 -28.87
C ARG A 32 21.83 -23.13 -27.50
N VAL A 33 21.03 -22.98 -26.45
CA VAL A 33 21.43 -23.35 -25.11
C VAL A 33 20.98 -24.77 -24.86
N GLU A 34 21.90 -25.65 -24.47
CA GLU A 34 21.56 -27.02 -24.10
C GLU A 34 20.57 -26.99 -22.92
N THR A 35 19.38 -27.55 -23.16
CA THR A 35 18.35 -27.76 -22.14
C THR A 35 18.28 -29.24 -21.82
N SER A 36 18.24 -29.58 -20.53
CA SER A 36 18.07 -30.97 -20.13
C SER A 36 16.61 -31.38 -20.33
N PRO A 37 16.33 -32.63 -20.74
CA PRO A 37 14.96 -33.13 -20.84
C PRO A 37 14.29 -33.05 -19.45
N GLY A 38 13.28 -32.18 -19.32
CA GLY A 38 12.57 -31.93 -18.05
C GLY A 38 12.80 -30.53 -17.45
N ASP A 39 13.66 -29.70 -18.04
CA ASP A 39 13.80 -28.31 -17.61
C ASP A 39 12.48 -27.54 -17.83
N ALA A 40 12.01 -26.89 -16.77
CA ALA A 40 10.83 -26.04 -16.84
C ALA A 40 11.07 -24.86 -17.77
N LEU A 41 10.07 -24.55 -18.61
CA LEU A 41 10.07 -23.41 -19.51
C LEU A 41 10.30 -22.12 -18.70
N SER A 42 11.50 -21.55 -18.77
CA SER A 42 11.85 -20.35 -18.00
C SER A 42 12.90 -19.51 -18.71
N PHE A 43 12.84 -18.20 -18.47
CA PHE A 43 13.84 -17.25 -18.94
C PHE A 43 14.91 -17.02 -17.87
N SER A 44 16.12 -16.71 -18.29
CA SER A 44 17.15 -16.22 -17.39
C SER A 44 16.78 -14.85 -16.82
N LYS A 45 17.00 -14.68 -15.52
CA LYS A 45 16.76 -13.40 -14.82
C LYS A 45 17.66 -12.27 -15.31
N GLU A 46 18.83 -12.61 -15.86
CA GLU A 46 19.83 -11.63 -16.32
C GLU A 46 19.58 -11.13 -17.74
N THR A 47 18.67 -11.76 -18.49
CA THR A 47 18.35 -11.40 -19.87
C THR A 47 17.59 -10.07 -19.95
N GLN A 48 17.97 -9.21 -20.91
CA GLN A 48 17.34 -7.91 -21.14
C GLN A 48 16.14 -7.94 -22.09
N ARG A 49 16.13 -8.84 -23.09
CA ARG A 49 15.01 -9.04 -24.03
C ARG A 49 14.58 -10.50 -23.99
N ARG A 50 13.35 -10.76 -23.56
CA ARG A 50 12.76 -12.10 -23.50
C ARG A 50 11.68 -12.23 -24.55
N VAL A 51 11.86 -13.17 -25.47
CA VAL A 51 10.90 -13.40 -26.55
C VAL A 51 10.31 -14.80 -26.43
N LEU A 52 8.99 -14.86 -26.32
CA LEU A 52 8.25 -16.13 -26.42
C LEU A 52 7.78 -16.31 -27.85
N SER A 53 8.18 -17.41 -28.46
CA SER A 53 7.60 -17.80 -29.73
C SER A 53 6.34 -18.63 -29.52
N LEU A 54 5.22 -18.22 -30.13
CA LEU A 54 4.00 -19.01 -30.11
C LEU A 54 4.06 -20.09 -31.19
N PRO A 55 3.71 -21.35 -30.86
CA PRO A 55 3.60 -22.40 -31.88
C PRO A 55 2.52 -22.04 -32.89
N VAL A 56 2.64 -22.56 -34.12
CA VAL A 56 1.66 -22.33 -35.18
C VAL A 56 0.27 -22.85 -34.78
N ALA A 57 0.21 -23.82 -33.87
CA ALA A 57 -1.05 -24.26 -33.27
C ALA A 57 -1.84 -23.11 -32.61
N GLN A 58 -1.16 -22.11 -32.03
CA GLN A 58 -1.76 -20.98 -31.28
C GLN A 58 -1.93 -19.70 -32.12
N THR A 59 -1.55 -19.72 -33.40
CA THR A 59 -1.67 -18.56 -34.30
C THR A 59 -2.34 -18.93 -35.62
N TRP A 60 -3.15 -18.04 -36.15
CA TRP A 60 -3.58 -18.07 -37.55
C TRP A 60 -2.66 -17.18 -38.36
N VAL A 61 -2.10 -17.68 -39.46
CA VAL A 61 -1.48 -16.84 -40.51
C VAL A 61 -2.28 -17.08 -41.78
N LEU A 62 -3.06 -16.08 -42.18
CA LEU A 62 -4.00 -16.17 -43.28
C LEU A 62 -3.74 -15.04 -44.29
N PRO A 63 -3.73 -15.35 -45.60
CA PRO A 63 -3.59 -14.32 -46.61
C PRO A 63 -4.95 -13.72 -46.99
N ALA A 64 -4.94 -12.45 -47.38
CA ALA A 64 -6.12 -11.80 -47.94
C ALA A 64 -5.73 -10.73 -48.96
N TRP A 65 -6.48 -10.65 -50.06
CA TRP A 65 -6.49 -9.48 -50.94
C TRP A 65 -7.48 -8.46 -50.40
N LEU A 66 -6.97 -7.31 -49.95
CA LEU A 66 -7.75 -6.22 -49.38
C LEU A 66 -7.67 -4.98 -50.27
N LYS A 67 -8.78 -4.30 -50.51
CA LYS A 67 -8.82 -3.04 -51.28
C LYS A 67 -8.93 -1.86 -50.34
N GLY A 68 -8.23 -0.77 -50.63
CA GLY A 68 -8.29 0.47 -49.86
C GLY A 68 -6.92 1.04 -49.52
N GLU A 69 -6.86 2.00 -48.62
CA GLU A 69 -5.62 2.65 -48.19
C GLU A 69 -4.87 1.83 -47.14
N ALA A 70 -3.54 1.85 -47.20
CA ALA A 70 -2.66 1.12 -46.28
C ALA A 70 -2.95 1.39 -44.79
N ALA A 71 -3.37 2.62 -44.44
CA ALA A 71 -3.68 3.02 -43.07
C ALA A 71 -4.87 2.24 -42.46
N HIS A 72 -5.82 1.81 -43.29
CA HIS A 72 -7.03 1.10 -42.85
C HIS A 72 -6.96 -0.42 -43.07
N MET A 73 -5.79 -0.95 -43.47
CA MET A 73 -5.64 -2.39 -43.76
C MET A 73 -5.91 -3.27 -42.55
N ARG A 74 -5.65 -2.76 -41.34
CA ARG A 74 -5.95 -3.45 -40.08
C ARG A 74 -7.44 -3.70 -39.93
N ASP A 75 -8.25 -2.66 -40.04
CA ASP A 75 -9.71 -2.75 -39.87
C ASP A 75 -10.33 -3.64 -40.95
N MET A 76 -9.84 -3.53 -42.18
CA MET A 76 -10.25 -4.38 -43.30
C MET A 76 -9.86 -5.85 -43.08
N ALA A 77 -8.68 -6.12 -42.51
CA ALA A 77 -8.26 -7.45 -42.14
C ALA A 77 -9.12 -8.04 -41.03
N GLN A 78 -9.51 -7.24 -40.03
CA GLN A 78 -10.41 -7.68 -38.98
C GLN A 78 -11.78 -8.11 -39.54
N LEU A 79 -12.40 -7.26 -40.37
CA LEU A 79 -13.66 -7.61 -41.04
C LEU A 79 -13.52 -8.87 -41.92
N HIS A 80 -12.36 -9.07 -42.54
CA HIS A 80 -12.07 -10.28 -43.29
C HIS A 80 -12.02 -11.52 -42.40
N LEU A 81 -11.35 -11.45 -41.24
CA LEU A 81 -11.31 -12.55 -40.28
C LEU A 81 -12.69 -12.87 -39.72
N GLU A 82 -13.49 -11.85 -39.38
CA GLU A 82 -14.87 -12.02 -38.92
C GLU A 82 -15.73 -12.73 -39.97
N ARG A 83 -15.57 -12.37 -41.26
CA ARG A 83 -16.23 -13.06 -42.37
C ARG A 83 -15.81 -14.53 -42.50
N LEU A 84 -14.57 -14.87 -42.17
CA LEU A 84 -14.07 -16.24 -42.12
C LEU A 84 -14.50 -16.99 -40.85
N GLY A 85 -15.22 -16.35 -39.93
CA GLY A 85 -15.59 -16.91 -38.63
C GLY A 85 -14.42 -17.01 -37.64
N VAL A 86 -13.28 -16.37 -37.95
CA VAL A 86 -12.12 -16.32 -37.07
C VAL A 86 -12.33 -15.18 -36.09
N ARG A 87 -12.49 -15.53 -34.81
CA ARG A 87 -12.60 -14.55 -33.73
C ARG A 87 -11.21 -14.13 -33.29
N SER A 88 -10.76 -12.96 -33.74
CA SER A 88 -9.70 -12.22 -33.05
C SER A 88 -10.33 -11.33 -31.99
N GLY A 89 -9.73 -11.22 -30.80
CA GLY A 89 -10.24 -10.27 -29.80
C GLY A 89 -10.18 -8.83 -30.32
N GLU A 90 -11.07 -7.96 -29.82
CA GLU A 90 -11.21 -6.56 -30.27
C GLU A 90 -9.98 -5.67 -30.00
N ASP A 91 -8.97 -6.19 -29.29
CA ASP A 91 -7.80 -5.43 -28.89
C ASP A 91 -6.73 -5.37 -30.00
N ASP A 92 -6.04 -4.23 -30.11
CA ASP A 92 -4.99 -4.02 -31.11
C ASP A 92 -3.83 -5.03 -31.03
N GLN A 93 -3.72 -5.75 -29.92
CA GLN A 93 -2.65 -6.69 -29.64
C GLN A 93 -3.01 -8.16 -29.96
N THR A 94 -4.18 -8.47 -30.51
CA THR A 94 -4.56 -9.85 -30.87
C THR A 94 -4.26 -10.21 -32.32
N MET A 95 -4.03 -9.19 -33.16
CA MET A 95 -3.83 -9.32 -34.59
C MET A 95 -2.75 -8.35 -35.07
N GLN A 96 -1.97 -8.77 -36.06
CA GLN A 96 -1.05 -7.93 -36.82
C GLN A 96 -1.22 -8.20 -38.31
N VAL A 97 -1.01 -7.16 -39.12
CA VAL A 97 -1.14 -7.23 -40.59
C VAL A 97 0.19 -6.85 -41.20
N ARG A 98 0.72 -7.73 -42.05
CA ARG A 98 1.92 -7.47 -42.84
C ARG A 98 1.52 -7.29 -44.29
N LEU A 99 1.81 -6.13 -44.86
CA LEU A 99 1.68 -5.92 -46.30
C LEU A 99 2.77 -6.71 -47.01
N LEU A 100 2.35 -7.45 -48.03
CA LEU A 100 3.23 -8.12 -48.96
C LEU A 100 3.21 -7.29 -50.24
N THR A 101 2.44 -7.73 -51.23
CA THR A 101 2.43 -7.13 -52.56
C THR A 101 1.26 -6.17 -52.72
N GLU A 102 1.43 -5.16 -53.57
CA GLU A 102 0.34 -4.31 -54.06
C GLU A 102 0.10 -4.57 -55.55
N ASN A 103 -1.17 -4.67 -55.95
CA ASN A 103 -1.58 -4.87 -57.33
C ASN A 103 -2.92 -4.16 -57.60
N ASP A 104 -2.95 -3.22 -58.55
CA ASP A 104 -4.14 -2.50 -58.99
C ASP A 104 -5.04 -1.95 -57.85
N GLY A 105 -4.43 -1.35 -56.82
CA GLY A 105 -5.14 -0.79 -55.65
C GLY A 105 -5.71 -1.85 -54.69
N ALA A 106 -5.33 -3.12 -54.87
CA ALA A 106 -5.51 -4.18 -53.89
C ALA A 106 -4.16 -4.54 -53.27
N HIS A 107 -4.12 -4.72 -51.97
CA HIS A 107 -2.96 -5.16 -51.21
C HIS A 107 -3.13 -6.62 -50.81
N LEU A 108 -2.16 -7.45 -51.15
CA LEU A 108 -2.00 -8.77 -50.56
C LEU A 108 -1.39 -8.60 -49.18
N VAL A 109 -2.11 -9.03 -48.16
CA VAL A 109 -1.65 -8.98 -46.78
C VAL A 109 -1.56 -10.37 -46.17
N ALA A 110 -0.59 -10.57 -45.29
CA ALA A 110 -0.55 -11.69 -44.37
C ALA A 110 -1.07 -11.23 -43.00
N ILE A 111 -2.20 -11.77 -42.60
CA ILE A 111 -2.86 -11.49 -41.32
C ILE A 111 -2.40 -12.54 -40.32
N THR A 112 -1.71 -12.12 -39.27
CA THR A 112 -1.38 -13.00 -38.13
C THR A 112 -2.30 -12.68 -36.96
N ALA A 113 -3.12 -13.64 -36.53
CA ALA A 113 -4.04 -13.49 -35.41
C ALA A 113 -3.81 -14.58 -34.36
N LEU A 114 -4.06 -14.25 -33.09
CA LEU A 114 -3.99 -15.21 -31.99
C LEU A 114 -5.24 -16.08 -31.95
N LYS A 115 -5.06 -17.38 -31.66
CA LYS A 115 -6.17 -18.28 -31.33
C LYS A 115 -6.56 -18.11 -29.87
N ASP A 116 -7.79 -18.49 -29.56
CA ASP A 116 -8.28 -18.60 -28.18
C ASP A 116 -7.76 -19.91 -27.54
N GLU A 117 -6.44 -20.01 -27.44
CA GLU A 117 -5.73 -21.13 -26.82
C GLU A 117 -4.84 -20.61 -25.69
N ALA A 118 -4.73 -21.41 -24.62
CA ALA A 118 -3.92 -21.04 -23.47
C ALA A 118 -2.44 -20.89 -23.86
N THR A 119 -1.86 -19.73 -23.54
CA THR A 119 -0.42 -19.54 -23.73
C THR A 119 0.34 -20.36 -22.69
N PRO A 120 1.45 -21.04 -23.05
CA PRO A 120 2.26 -21.84 -22.13
C PRO A 120 3.01 -20.94 -21.13
N LEU A 121 2.28 -20.36 -20.18
CA LEU A 121 2.80 -19.48 -19.14
C LEU A 121 3.22 -20.22 -17.88
N GLU A 122 2.89 -21.51 -17.80
CA GLU A 122 3.25 -22.36 -16.68
C GLU A 122 4.77 -22.36 -16.51
N ASN A 123 5.22 -21.83 -15.35
CA ASN A 123 6.63 -21.69 -14.97
C ASN A 123 7.43 -20.57 -15.66
N LEU A 124 6.79 -19.74 -16.51
CA LEU A 124 7.45 -18.54 -17.05
C LEU A 124 7.59 -17.47 -15.96
N ASN A 125 8.73 -17.46 -15.28
CA ASN A 125 9.15 -16.35 -14.45
C ASN A 125 10.65 -16.08 -14.64
N PRO A 126 11.04 -14.92 -15.18
CA PRO A 126 10.20 -13.77 -15.54
C PRO A 126 9.37 -13.94 -16.82
N PHE A 127 8.31 -13.15 -16.99
CA PHE A 127 7.47 -13.17 -18.20
C PHE A 127 8.18 -12.63 -19.45
N PRO A 128 7.78 -13.06 -20.67
CA PRO A 128 8.31 -12.55 -21.93
C PRO A 128 7.98 -11.07 -22.14
N ASP A 129 8.89 -10.33 -22.75
CA ASP A 129 8.70 -8.93 -23.14
C ASP A 129 7.93 -8.82 -24.46
N GLU A 130 8.23 -9.72 -25.40
CA GLU A 130 7.66 -9.80 -26.73
C GLU A 130 7.14 -11.22 -27.02
N VAL A 131 6.09 -11.29 -27.82
CA VAL A 131 5.50 -12.55 -28.28
C VAL A 131 5.41 -12.53 -29.79
N VAL A 132 5.90 -13.57 -30.45
CA VAL A 132 6.02 -13.63 -31.92
C VAL A 132 5.63 -15.03 -32.41
N ALA A 133 5.00 -15.15 -33.58
CA ALA A 133 4.71 -16.47 -34.17
C ALA A 133 6.00 -17.23 -34.51
N SER A 134 6.04 -18.55 -34.29
CA SER A 134 7.23 -19.40 -34.55
C SER A 134 7.70 -19.35 -35.98
N VAL A 135 6.77 -19.31 -36.93
CA VAL A 135 7.07 -19.24 -38.36
C VAL A 135 7.90 -18.00 -38.73
N ALA A 136 7.81 -16.91 -37.98
CA ALA A 136 8.58 -15.69 -38.25
C ALA A 136 10.08 -15.82 -37.93
N TRP A 137 10.44 -16.74 -37.03
CA TRP A 137 11.83 -17.03 -36.68
C TRP A 137 12.49 -18.03 -37.63
N ARG A 138 11.69 -18.66 -38.49
CA ARG A 138 12.14 -19.68 -39.43
C ARG A 138 12.51 -19.04 -40.78
N CYS A 139 13.66 -19.43 -41.33
CA CYS A 139 14.04 -19.10 -42.71
C CYS A 139 13.30 -19.98 -43.71
N VAL A 140 12.00 -19.74 -43.87
CA VAL A 140 11.18 -20.45 -44.87
C VAL A 140 11.66 -20.06 -46.27
N PRO A 141 12.11 -21.01 -47.13
CA PRO A 141 12.54 -20.72 -48.48
C PRO A 141 11.41 -20.07 -49.28
N LEU A 142 11.72 -19.18 -50.22
CA LEU A 142 10.71 -18.48 -51.03
C LEU A 142 10.00 -19.45 -51.99
N ASN A 143 8.74 -19.16 -52.32
CA ASN A 143 7.90 -19.97 -53.23
C ASN A 143 7.85 -21.46 -52.87
N SER A 144 7.91 -21.79 -51.59
CA SER A 144 7.97 -23.17 -51.13
C SER A 144 6.88 -23.47 -50.11
N ILE A 145 6.59 -24.75 -49.99
CA ILE A 145 5.76 -25.30 -48.92
C ILE A 145 6.72 -25.99 -47.97
N VAL A 146 6.76 -25.58 -46.72
CA VAL A 146 7.61 -26.20 -45.70
C VAL A 146 6.75 -26.97 -44.72
N VAL A 147 7.12 -28.22 -44.45
CA VAL A 147 6.45 -29.08 -43.47
C VAL A 147 7.46 -29.47 -42.38
N TRP A 148 7.10 -29.24 -41.14
CA TRP A 148 7.92 -29.59 -39.97
C TRP A 148 7.05 -30.00 -38.78
N ARG A 149 7.69 -30.33 -37.66
CA ARG A 149 7.02 -30.71 -36.42
C ARG A 149 7.20 -29.64 -35.34
N GLU A 150 6.10 -29.27 -34.68
CA GLU A 150 6.11 -28.44 -33.47
C GLU A 150 5.32 -29.13 -32.36
N LEU A 151 5.96 -29.36 -31.22
CA LEU A 151 5.35 -29.93 -30.01
C LEU A 151 4.51 -31.20 -30.31
N GLY A 152 5.06 -32.07 -31.16
CA GLY A 152 4.43 -33.32 -31.58
C GLY A 152 3.42 -33.20 -32.72
N ARG A 153 3.07 -32.00 -33.21
CA ARG A 153 2.11 -31.79 -34.30
C ARG A 153 2.81 -31.44 -35.60
N LEU A 154 2.25 -31.89 -36.73
CA LEU A 154 2.72 -31.45 -38.04
C LEU A 154 2.20 -30.05 -38.34
N VAL A 155 3.07 -29.24 -38.91
CA VAL A 155 2.81 -27.85 -39.25
C VAL A 155 3.24 -27.60 -40.69
N VAL A 156 2.44 -26.81 -41.40
CA VAL A 156 2.78 -26.32 -42.73
C VAL A 156 2.92 -24.80 -42.72
N ALA A 157 3.90 -24.30 -43.46
CA ALA A 157 3.97 -22.91 -43.89
C ALA A 157 4.12 -22.84 -45.40
N ILE A 158 3.47 -21.85 -45.99
CA ILE A 158 3.54 -21.58 -47.42
C ILE A 158 4.08 -20.17 -47.57
N SER A 159 5.12 -20.03 -48.38
CA SER A 159 5.74 -18.76 -48.71
C SER A 159 5.51 -18.38 -50.16
N ASN A 160 5.58 -17.08 -50.42
CA ASN A 160 5.69 -16.49 -51.74
C ASN A 160 7.02 -15.71 -51.82
N MET A 161 7.29 -15.01 -52.92
CA MET A 161 8.49 -14.21 -53.14
C MET A 161 8.77 -13.17 -52.04
N GLU A 162 7.75 -12.74 -51.30
CA GLU A 162 7.85 -11.75 -50.23
C GLU A 162 7.81 -12.34 -48.80
N GLY A 163 7.76 -13.66 -48.69
CA GLY A 163 7.81 -14.41 -47.43
C GLY A 163 6.51 -15.18 -47.14
N VAL A 164 6.32 -15.51 -45.86
CA VAL A 164 5.25 -16.42 -45.42
C VAL A 164 3.87 -15.78 -45.57
N ILE A 165 2.99 -16.45 -46.32
CA ILE A 165 1.61 -16.03 -46.60
C ILE A 165 0.58 -16.82 -45.78
N TYR A 166 0.91 -18.07 -45.44
CA TYR A 166 0.00 -18.96 -44.75
C TYR A 166 0.78 -19.88 -43.81
N SER A 167 0.22 -20.16 -42.64
CA SER A 167 0.72 -21.24 -41.77
C SER A 167 -0.41 -21.82 -40.92
N SER A 168 -0.45 -23.14 -40.82
CA SER A 168 -1.43 -23.86 -40.00
C SER A 168 -0.86 -25.20 -39.51
N PRO A 169 -1.26 -25.69 -38.33
CA PRO A 169 -1.09 -27.12 -38.03
C PRO A 169 -1.91 -27.95 -39.04
N LEU A 170 -1.39 -29.12 -39.38
CA LEU A 170 -2.14 -30.17 -40.08
C LEU A 170 -2.94 -31.00 -39.09
N SER A 171 -4.05 -31.57 -39.54
CA SER A 171 -4.93 -32.42 -38.76
C SER A 171 -4.29 -33.78 -38.48
N SER A 172 -3.49 -34.29 -39.42
CA SER A 172 -2.73 -35.54 -39.26
C SER A 172 -1.51 -35.36 -38.35
N VAL A 173 -1.26 -36.35 -37.50
CA VAL A 173 -0.05 -36.43 -36.65
C VAL A 173 1.18 -36.85 -37.45
N ARG A 174 0.95 -37.61 -38.53
CA ARG A 174 1.98 -38.14 -39.42
C ARG A 174 1.78 -37.67 -40.86
N LEU A 175 2.86 -37.60 -41.63
CA LEU A 175 2.81 -37.16 -43.03
C LEU A 175 2.34 -38.33 -43.90
N ASP A 176 1.04 -38.58 -43.86
CA ASP A 176 0.34 -39.65 -44.56
C ASP A 176 -0.51 -39.11 -45.73
N GLU A 177 -1.24 -39.99 -46.42
CA GLU A 177 -2.11 -39.59 -47.55
C GLU A 177 -3.19 -38.57 -47.14
N HIS A 178 -3.69 -38.64 -45.90
CA HIS A 178 -4.63 -37.66 -45.37
C HIS A 178 -3.98 -36.28 -45.20
N ALA A 179 -2.77 -36.23 -44.64
CA ALA A 179 -1.99 -35.00 -44.50
C ALA A 179 -1.71 -34.36 -45.87
N LEU A 180 -1.38 -35.19 -46.87
CA LEU A 180 -1.14 -34.74 -48.24
C LEU A 180 -2.42 -34.27 -48.94
N GLY A 181 -3.56 -34.93 -48.68
CA GLY A 181 -4.87 -34.48 -49.13
C GLY A 181 -5.26 -33.12 -48.53
N GLU A 182 -5.04 -32.94 -47.23
CA GLU A 182 -5.24 -31.65 -46.53
C GLU A 182 -4.33 -30.56 -47.11
N LEU A 183 -3.05 -30.87 -47.31
CA LEU A 183 -2.09 -29.96 -47.94
C LEU A 183 -2.53 -29.53 -49.35
N ASN A 184 -2.98 -30.49 -50.17
CA ASN A 184 -3.47 -30.20 -51.51
C ASN A 184 -4.72 -29.31 -51.47
N ASN A 185 -5.65 -29.57 -50.54
CA ASN A 185 -6.85 -28.73 -50.36
C ASN A 185 -6.50 -27.29 -49.96
N ILE A 186 -5.51 -27.11 -49.08
CA ILE A 186 -4.99 -25.79 -48.72
C ILE A 186 -4.41 -25.09 -49.95
N CYS A 187 -3.59 -25.78 -50.74
CA CYS A 187 -3.01 -25.22 -51.96
C CYS A 187 -4.07 -24.82 -52.99
N LEU A 188 -5.10 -25.66 -53.18
CA LEU A 188 -6.23 -25.36 -54.05
C LEU A 188 -7.00 -24.12 -53.55
N GLN A 189 -7.29 -24.04 -52.26
CA GLN A 189 -7.97 -22.88 -51.67
C GLN A 189 -7.17 -21.58 -51.89
N LEU A 190 -5.87 -21.60 -51.62
CA LEU A 190 -4.99 -20.44 -51.82
C LEU A 190 -4.81 -20.09 -53.31
N GLY A 191 -4.82 -21.09 -54.18
CA GLY A 191 -4.83 -20.93 -55.64
C GLY A 191 -6.12 -20.26 -56.14
N PHE A 192 -7.29 -20.68 -55.64
CA PHE A 192 -8.58 -20.04 -55.97
C PHE A 192 -8.63 -18.57 -55.52
N GLN A 193 -8.01 -18.25 -54.38
CA GLN A 193 -7.88 -16.87 -53.90
C GLN A 193 -6.84 -16.05 -54.69
N ARG A 194 -6.13 -16.67 -55.64
CA ARG A 194 -5.04 -16.07 -56.42
C ARG A 194 -3.93 -15.49 -55.52
N VAL A 195 -3.73 -16.09 -54.36
CA VAL A 195 -2.63 -15.75 -53.45
C VAL A 195 -1.40 -16.57 -53.80
N LEU A 196 -1.60 -17.86 -54.08
CA LEU A 196 -0.53 -18.77 -54.44
C LEU A 196 -0.31 -18.70 -55.95
N SER A 197 0.76 -18.02 -56.39
CA SER A 197 1.06 -17.87 -57.81
C SER A 197 1.82 -19.07 -58.36
N ARG A 198 2.89 -19.48 -57.66
CA ARG A 198 3.77 -20.56 -58.05
C ARG A 198 4.40 -21.19 -56.80
N VAL A 199 4.48 -22.51 -56.79
CA VAL A 199 5.23 -23.28 -55.79
C VAL A 199 6.32 -24.04 -56.52
N ASP A 200 7.57 -23.82 -56.13
CA ASP A 200 8.73 -24.45 -56.75
C ASP A 200 9.00 -25.84 -56.16
N CYS A 201 8.87 -25.98 -54.83
CA CYS A 201 9.10 -27.24 -54.14
C CYS A 201 8.36 -27.34 -52.80
N ILE A 202 8.24 -28.59 -52.31
CA ILE A 202 7.90 -28.90 -50.92
C ILE A 202 9.21 -29.24 -50.20
N VAL A 203 9.51 -28.55 -49.11
CA VAL A 203 10.68 -28.80 -48.26
C VAL A 203 10.23 -29.49 -46.98
N LEU A 204 10.80 -30.66 -46.71
CA LEU A 204 10.53 -31.42 -45.49
C LEU A 204 11.67 -31.18 -44.50
N TRP A 205 11.34 -30.52 -43.39
CA TRP A 205 12.20 -30.44 -42.20
C TRP A 205 11.80 -31.53 -41.21
N LEU A 206 11.86 -32.77 -41.70
CA LEU A 206 11.52 -33.99 -40.99
C LEU A 206 12.65 -35.00 -41.22
N GLU A 207 13.18 -35.58 -40.15
CA GLU A 207 14.34 -36.49 -40.22
C GLU A 207 14.06 -37.70 -41.13
N ASP A 208 13.10 -38.55 -40.78
CA ASP A 208 12.84 -39.82 -41.49
C ASP A 208 11.37 -40.00 -41.93
N GLU A 209 10.59 -38.94 -41.92
CA GLU A 209 9.14 -39.00 -42.19
C GLU A 209 8.76 -38.39 -43.54
N GLY A 210 7.86 -39.05 -44.27
CA GLY A 210 7.36 -38.63 -45.58
C GLY A 210 8.11 -39.29 -46.75
N ASP A 211 7.39 -40.08 -47.56
CA ASP A 211 7.94 -40.60 -48.81
C ASP A 211 7.92 -39.51 -49.89
N LEU A 212 9.10 -39.08 -50.33
CA LEU A 212 9.27 -38.04 -51.36
C LEU A 212 8.59 -38.42 -52.68
N ASP A 213 8.63 -39.71 -53.05
CA ASP A 213 8.02 -40.19 -54.30
C ASP A 213 6.49 -40.22 -54.19
N GLN A 214 5.96 -40.56 -53.02
CA GLN A 214 4.52 -40.47 -52.75
C GLN A 214 4.04 -39.01 -52.79
N ILE A 215 4.78 -38.09 -52.14
CA ILE A 215 4.43 -36.67 -52.13
C ILE A 215 4.40 -36.11 -53.55
N ARG A 216 5.41 -36.44 -54.38
CA ARG A 216 5.45 -36.00 -55.77
C ARG A 216 4.31 -36.58 -56.59
N ARG A 217 3.94 -37.85 -56.37
CA ARG A 217 2.82 -38.50 -57.07
C ARG A 217 1.47 -37.87 -56.72
N ILE A 218 1.25 -37.52 -55.45
CA ILE A 218 -0.03 -37.00 -54.97
C ILE A 218 -0.18 -35.50 -55.24
N THR A 219 0.84 -34.71 -54.93
CA THR A 219 0.77 -33.24 -55.03
C THR A 219 1.18 -32.73 -56.42
N GLY A 220 1.93 -33.53 -57.19
CA GLY A 220 2.53 -33.11 -58.46
C GLY A 220 3.72 -32.15 -58.30
N ILE A 221 4.11 -31.80 -57.07
CA ILE A 221 5.20 -30.87 -56.75
C ILE A 221 6.43 -31.67 -56.32
N SER A 222 7.62 -31.19 -56.70
CA SER A 222 8.87 -31.83 -56.26
C SER A 222 9.07 -31.66 -54.77
N ALA A 223 9.41 -32.73 -54.05
CA ALA A 223 9.71 -32.69 -52.62
C ALA A 223 11.21 -32.91 -52.38
N VAL A 224 11.78 -32.15 -51.44
CA VAL A 224 13.18 -32.25 -51.01
C VAL A 224 13.19 -32.34 -49.49
N ARG A 225 14.12 -33.13 -48.94
CA ARG A 225 14.39 -33.18 -47.50
C ARG A 225 15.63 -32.35 -47.19
N GLU A 226 15.50 -31.42 -46.26
CA GLU A 226 16.57 -30.53 -45.82
C GLU A 226 16.58 -30.45 -44.29
N ASP A 227 17.74 -30.15 -43.71
CA ASP A 227 17.83 -29.88 -42.28
C ASP A 227 17.16 -28.55 -41.95
N MET A 228 16.48 -28.51 -40.81
CA MET A 228 15.83 -27.29 -40.34
C MET A 228 16.90 -26.24 -40.00
N PRO A 229 16.86 -25.03 -40.60
CA PRO A 229 17.85 -24.00 -40.32
C PRO A 229 17.68 -23.42 -38.91
N ASP A 230 18.78 -22.91 -38.36
CA ASP A 230 18.79 -22.16 -37.11
C ASP A 230 17.91 -20.90 -37.22
N PRO A 231 17.26 -20.48 -36.11
CA PRO A 231 16.39 -19.32 -36.13
C PRO A 231 17.16 -18.02 -36.39
N VAL A 232 16.51 -17.07 -37.07
CA VAL A 232 17.08 -15.75 -37.37
C VAL A 232 16.58 -14.69 -36.41
N ILE A 233 17.48 -13.78 -36.02
CA ILE A 233 17.12 -12.70 -35.11
C ILE A 233 16.16 -11.71 -35.78
N ILE A 234 15.05 -11.45 -35.11
CA ILE A 234 14.05 -10.48 -35.57
C ILE A 234 14.25 -9.17 -34.80
N PRO A 235 14.18 -7.99 -35.48
CA PRO A 235 14.25 -6.69 -34.82
C PRO A 235 13.26 -6.56 -33.67
N LYS A 236 13.62 -5.76 -32.66
CA LYS A 236 12.77 -5.45 -31.51
C LYS A 236 11.50 -4.72 -31.96
N GLY A 237 10.35 -5.05 -31.38
CA GLY A 237 9.06 -4.43 -31.71
C GLY A 237 8.46 -4.87 -33.06
N SER A 238 9.00 -5.92 -33.69
CA SER A 238 8.48 -6.49 -34.94
C SER A 238 7.09 -7.12 -34.80
N SER A 239 6.69 -7.50 -33.58
CA SER A 239 5.36 -8.03 -33.31
C SER A 239 4.64 -7.22 -32.23
N THR A 240 3.36 -6.97 -32.49
CA THR A 240 2.44 -6.31 -31.56
C THR A 240 1.57 -7.32 -30.79
N LEU A 241 1.74 -8.62 -31.05
CA LEU A 241 0.91 -9.67 -30.49
C LEU A 241 1.12 -9.81 -28.98
N LYS A 242 0.02 -9.83 -28.21
CA LYS A 242 0.03 -10.14 -26.78
C LYS A 242 -1.19 -10.99 -26.42
N PRO A 243 -0.99 -12.29 -26.12
CA PRO A 243 -2.06 -13.15 -25.64
C PRO A 243 -2.74 -12.59 -24.38
N LEU A 244 -4.04 -12.85 -24.25
CA LEU A 244 -4.85 -12.35 -23.14
C LEU A 244 -4.33 -12.85 -21.79
N ASP A 245 -3.98 -14.13 -21.69
CA ASP A 245 -3.48 -14.74 -20.46
C ASP A 245 -2.21 -14.04 -19.96
N LEU A 246 -1.28 -13.74 -20.87
CA LEU A 246 -0.04 -13.05 -20.54
C LEU A 246 -0.32 -11.64 -20.01
N ARG A 247 -1.30 -10.95 -20.58
CA ARG A 247 -1.71 -9.62 -20.11
C ARG A 247 -2.34 -9.69 -18.73
N LEU A 248 -3.27 -10.61 -18.51
CA LEU A 248 -3.95 -10.79 -17.24
C LEU A 248 -2.93 -11.12 -16.13
N GLU A 249 -1.98 -12.01 -16.42
CA GLU A 249 -1.00 -12.43 -15.43
C GLU A 249 0.06 -11.36 -15.15
N LYS A 250 0.52 -10.62 -16.15
CA LYS A 250 1.35 -9.42 -15.92
C LYS A 250 0.63 -8.38 -15.07
N GLN A 251 -0.65 -8.10 -15.34
CA GLN A 251 -1.43 -7.17 -14.55
C GLN A 251 -1.60 -7.64 -13.09
N ARG A 252 -1.76 -8.95 -12.86
CA ARG A 252 -1.82 -9.54 -11.51
C ARG A 252 -0.48 -9.36 -10.79
N GLN A 253 0.64 -9.61 -11.45
CA GLN A 253 1.97 -9.39 -10.86
C GLN A 253 2.21 -7.91 -10.54
N ASP A 254 1.86 -7.01 -11.45
CA ASP A 254 2.02 -5.56 -11.23
C ASP A 254 1.15 -5.07 -10.07
N LYS A 255 -0.10 -5.54 -9.98
CA LYS A 255 -0.99 -5.24 -8.85
C LYS A 255 -0.43 -5.78 -7.54
N SER A 256 0.07 -7.01 -7.53
CA SER A 256 0.70 -7.61 -6.34
C SER A 256 1.96 -6.85 -5.90
N ALA A 257 2.82 -6.48 -6.85
CA ALA A 257 4.04 -5.71 -6.58
C ALA A 257 3.70 -4.31 -6.01
N ARG A 258 2.70 -3.63 -6.59
CA ARG A 258 2.20 -2.34 -6.08
C ARG A 258 1.60 -2.48 -4.69
N ASN A 259 0.79 -3.51 -4.45
CA ASN A 259 0.21 -3.76 -3.13
C ASN A 259 1.29 -4.08 -2.08
N ARG A 260 2.33 -4.85 -2.44
CA ARG A 260 3.47 -5.11 -1.56
C ARG A 260 4.24 -3.83 -1.24
N LEU A 261 4.48 -2.99 -2.24
CA LEU A 261 5.14 -1.69 -2.04
C LEU A 261 4.30 -0.78 -1.13
N MET A 262 3.00 -0.70 -1.36
CA MET A 262 2.07 0.07 -0.51
C MET A 262 2.02 -0.47 0.92
N ALA A 263 2.04 -1.79 1.10
CA ALA A 263 2.09 -2.40 2.43
C ALA A 263 3.42 -2.09 3.16
N LEU A 264 4.55 -2.12 2.44
CA LEU A 264 5.85 -1.77 3.00
C LEU A 264 5.93 -0.28 3.38
N THR A 265 5.42 0.62 2.53
CA THR A 265 5.41 2.06 2.84
C THR A 265 4.46 2.38 4.00
N ALA A 266 3.28 1.77 4.04
CA ALA A 266 2.36 1.89 5.18
C ALA A 266 3.01 1.37 6.47
N GLY A 267 3.67 0.20 6.42
CA GLY A 267 4.40 -0.36 7.56
C GLY A 267 5.52 0.56 8.05
N ALA A 268 6.29 1.16 7.13
CA ALA A 268 7.33 2.12 7.48
C ALA A 268 6.77 3.39 8.15
N LEU A 269 5.64 3.90 7.69
CA LEU A 269 4.97 5.06 8.29
C LEU A 269 4.47 4.78 9.71
N VAL A 270 3.86 3.61 9.92
CA VAL A 270 3.42 3.19 11.27
C VAL A 270 4.61 3.03 12.20
N ALA A 271 5.69 2.41 11.75
CA ALA A 271 6.92 2.26 12.53
C ALA A 271 7.53 3.63 12.90
N ALA A 272 7.55 4.58 11.96
CA ALA A 272 8.01 5.94 12.21
C ALA A 272 7.13 6.68 13.24
N ALA A 273 5.80 6.55 13.14
CA ALA A 273 4.88 7.15 14.10
C ALA A 273 5.08 6.58 15.52
N ILE A 274 5.25 5.26 15.65
CA ILE A 274 5.54 4.61 16.93
C ILE A 274 6.87 5.11 17.50
N ALA A 275 7.91 5.24 16.67
CA ALA A 275 9.20 5.78 17.10
C ALA A 275 9.08 7.23 17.60
N ILE A 276 8.33 8.09 16.90
CA ILE A 276 8.08 9.47 17.32
C ILE A 276 7.36 9.49 18.68
N ILE A 277 6.29 8.71 18.84
CA ILE A 277 5.55 8.64 20.11
C ILE A 277 6.46 8.13 21.25
N ALA A 278 7.29 7.11 20.99
CA ALA A 278 8.23 6.59 21.98
C ALA A 278 9.28 7.63 22.39
N THR A 279 9.80 8.43 21.45
CA THR A 279 10.76 9.50 21.76
C THR A 279 10.10 10.63 22.56
N LEU A 280 8.93 11.11 22.15
CA LEU A 280 8.19 12.17 22.85
C LEU A 280 7.79 11.75 24.27
N THR A 281 7.28 10.53 24.43
CA THR A 281 6.94 9.99 25.76
C THR A 281 8.18 9.85 26.64
N SER A 282 9.31 9.39 26.09
CA SER A 282 10.56 9.35 26.84
C SER A 282 11.04 10.75 27.27
N MET A 283 10.89 11.77 26.43
CA MET A 283 11.24 13.15 26.79
C MET A 283 10.31 13.68 27.89
N ALA A 284 9.01 13.52 27.74
CA ALA A 284 8.02 13.95 28.74
C ALA A 284 8.22 13.26 30.10
N VAL A 285 8.60 11.98 30.11
CA VAL A 285 8.91 11.26 31.37
C VAL A 285 10.18 11.83 32.03
N ARG A 286 11.20 12.18 31.26
CA ARG A 286 12.42 12.82 31.80
C ARG A 286 12.12 14.17 32.44
N GLU A 287 11.35 15.02 31.76
CA GLU A 287 10.93 16.33 32.28
C GLU A 287 10.10 16.19 33.56
N ARG A 288 9.12 15.28 33.56
CA ARG A 288 8.31 14.97 34.75
C ARG A 288 9.19 14.53 35.93
N ASN A 289 10.18 13.67 35.68
CA ASN A 289 11.05 13.19 36.75
C ASN A 289 11.94 14.32 37.30
N ALA A 290 12.46 15.20 36.44
CA ALA A 290 13.21 16.37 36.88
C ALA A 290 12.37 17.33 37.73
N LEU A 291 11.12 17.60 37.32
CA LEU A 291 10.20 18.42 38.10
C LEU A 291 9.86 17.79 39.45
N ARG A 292 9.64 16.47 39.49
CA ARG A 292 9.41 15.75 40.76
C ARG A 292 10.59 15.86 41.71
N GLU A 293 11.81 15.80 41.20
CA GLU A 293 13.01 15.97 42.00
C GLU A 293 13.12 17.39 42.55
N GLN A 294 12.81 18.41 41.74
CA GLN A 294 12.73 19.80 42.21
C GLN A 294 11.68 19.99 43.31
N VAL A 295 10.48 19.40 43.13
CA VAL A 295 9.42 19.43 44.15
C VAL A 295 9.89 18.73 45.44
N ALA A 296 10.54 17.57 45.33
CA ALA A 296 11.08 16.85 46.49
C ALA A 296 12.14 17.68 47.24
N ASN A 297 12.96 18.46 46.54
CA ASN A 297 13.95 19.35 47.13
C ASN A 297 13.33 20.59 47.81
N LEU A 298 12.21 21.10 47.29
CA LEU A 298 11.52 22.27 47.85
C LEU A 298 10.54 21.92 48.98
N ALA A 299 9.98 20.71 48.98
CA ALA A 299 9.06 20.21 50.01
C ALA A 299 9.54 20.43 51.46
N PRO A 300 10.79 20.11 51.86
CA PRO A 300 11.24 20.33 53.23
C PRO A 300 11.34 21.81 53.60
N ARG A 301 11.61 22.70 52.63
CA ARG A 301 11.64 24.15 52.87
C ARG A 301 10.23 24.69 53.09
N ALA A 302 9.27 24.25 52.27
CA ALA A 302 7.85 24.60 52.45
C ALA A 302 7.31 24.09 53.80
N ALA A 303 7.68 22.86 54.21
CA ALA A 303 7.30 22.31 55.51
C ALA A 303 7.80 23.19 56.68
N ARG A 304 9.06 23.63 56.66
CA ARG A 304 9.59 24.53 57.70
C ARG A 304 8.84 25.85 57.77
N VAL A 305 8.46 26.44 56.63
CA VAL A 305 7.66 27.68 56.61
C VAL A 305 6.29 27.45 57.23
N MET A 306 5.64 26.32 56.93
CA MET A 306 4.37 25.94 57.55
C MET A 306 4.51 25.70 59.07
N ASP A 307 5.60 25.08 59.51
CA ASP A 307 5.86 24.86 60.93
C ASP A 307 6.12 26.18 61.66
N HIS A 308 6.88 27.11 61.06
CA HIS A 308 7.04 28.45 61.59
C HIS A 308 5.70 29.19 61.67
N GLN A 309 4.86 29.12 60.64
CA GLN A 309 3.54 29.74 60.65
C GLN A 309 2.69 29.22 61.82
N ARG A 310 2.70 27.91 62.10
CA ARG A 310 2.01 27.33 63.25
C ARG A 310 2.59 27.82 64.58
N ALA A 311 3.91 27.80 64.74
CA ALA A 311 4.56 28.30 65.95
C ALA A 311 4.25 29.78 66.22
N TRP A 312 4.17 30.60 65.17
CA TRP A 312 3.76 32.00 65.27
C TRP A 312 2.29 32.16 65.67
N GLN A 313 1.40 31.31 65.16
CA GLN A 313 -0.01 31.31 65.57
C GLN A 313 -0.19 30.89 67.04
N GLU A 314 0.59 29.93 67.52
CA GLU A 314 0.58 29.51 68.93
C GLU A 314 1.13 30.58 69.88
N ALA A 315 2.14 31.34 69.44
CA ALA A 315 2.74 32.43 70.24
C ALA A 315 1.97 33.75 70.17
N ALA A 316 1.05 33.90 69.21
CA ALA A 316 0.25 35.12 69.01
C ALA A 316 -0.42 35.67 70.29
N PRO A 317 -1.11 34.88 71.13
CA PRO A 317 -1.78 35.40 72.33
C PRO A 317 -0.83 35.93 73.41
N ALA A 318 0.44 35.53 73.39
CA ALA A 318 1.43 36.01 74.36
C ALA A 318 2.08 37.34 73.95
N VAL A 319 2.08 37.65 72.65
CA VAL A 319 2.74 38.84 72.09
C VAL A 319 1.73 39.95 71.80
N ASP A 320 0.47 39.61 71.55
CA ASP A 320 -0.60 40.57 71.28
C ASP A 320 -1.17 41.17 72.60
N PRO A 321 -0.95 42.47 72.88
CA PRO A 321 -1.44 43.12 74.10
C PRO A 321 -2.97 43.08 74.24
N SER A 322 -3.69 43.00 73.10
CA SER A 322 -5.15 42.96 73.07
C SER A 322 -5.74 41.62 73.53
N GLN A 323 -4.92 40.58 73.64
CA GLN A 323 -5.30 39.24 74.12
C GLN A 323 -4.79 38.97 75.55
N SER A 324 -4.11 39.94 76.17
CA SER A 324 -3.61 39.81 77.53
C SER A 324 -4.74 39.90 78.55
N VAL A 325 -4.83 38.90 79.43
CA VAL A 325 -5.83 38.82 80.50
C VAL A 325 -5.80 40.06 81.40
N MET A 326 -4.59 40.59 81.66
CA MET A 326 -4.41 41.77 82.50
C MET A 326 -4.97 43.04 81.84
N GLN A 327 -4.75 43.20 80.53
CA GLN A 327 -5.27 44.35 79.79
C GLN A 327 -6.80 44.28 79.68
N LEU A 328 -7.34 43.08 79.42
CA LEU A 328 -8.79 42.85 79.41
C LEU A 328 -9.45 43.19 80.75
N LEU A 329 -8.83 42.79 81.87
CA LEU A 329 -9.30 43.16 83.21
C LEU A 329 -9.27 44.68 83.40
N MET A 330 -8.19 45.34 82.98
CA MET A 330 -8.07 46.80 83.06
C MET A 330 -9.14 47.51 82.22
N ASN A 331 -9.43 47.00 81.02
CA ASN A 331 -10.46 47.54 80.15
C ASN A 331 -11.86 47.39 80.75
N CYS A 332 -12.11 46.30 81.49
CA CYS A 332 -13.35 46.12 82.26
C CYS A 332 -13.49 47.12 83.42
N MET A 333 -12.38 47.65 83.92
CA MET A 333 -12.33 48.64 85.01
C MET A 333 -12.19 50.08 84.50
N SER A 334 -12.09 50.29 83.19
CA SER A 334 -11.97 51.63 82.58
C SER A 334 -13.26 52.46 82.59
N PRO A 335 -14.49 51.91 82.52
CA PRO A 335 -15.71 52.71 82.55
C PRO A 335 -15.83 53.54 83.83
N PRO A 336 -16.32 54.80 83.77
CA PRO A 336 -16.42 55.67 84.94
C PRO A 336 -17.37 55.11 86.01
N SER A 337 -18.38 54.34 85.60
CA SER A 337 -19.30 53.66 86.53
C SER A 337 -18.63 52.54 87.35
N SER A 338 -17.40 52.12 87.02
CA SER A 338 -16.68 51.05 87.73
C SER A 338 -16.26 51.43 89.16
N THR A 339 -16.14 52.72 89.48
CA THR A 339 -15.68 53.21 90.79
C THR A 339 -16.62 52.81 91.94
N GLU A 340 -17.91 52.61 91.64
CA GLU A 340 -18.96 52.23 92.59
C GLU A 340 -19.37 50.75 92.44
N VAL A 341 -18.69 50.01 91.56
CA VAL A 341 -18.93 48.59 91.27
C VAL A 341 -17.88 47.74 91.97
N THR A 342 -18.32 46.82 92.82
CA THR A 342 -17.42 45.82 93.41
C THR A 342 -17.43 44.55 92.58
N MET A 343 -16.32 44.26 91.88
CA MET A 343 -16.20 43.04 91.08
C MET A 343 -15.92 41.83 91.98
N MET A 344 -16.74 40.79 91.86
CA MET A 344 -16.71 39.59 92.71
C MET A 344 -16.11 38.38 91.99
N HIS A 345 -16.28 38.30 90.67
CA HIS A 345 -15.79 37.18 89.89
C HIS A 345 -15.40 37.62 88.47
N PHE A 346 -14.20 37.22 88.05
CA PHE A 346 -13.68 37.42 86.71
C PHE A 346 -13.12 36.08 86.22
N GLU A 347 -13.66 35.57 85.12
CA GLU A 347 -13.20 34.36 84.46
C GLU A 347 -12.99 34.65 82.98
N TYR A 348 -11.80 34.30 82.46
CA TYR A 348 -11.44 34.51 81.07
C TYR A 348 -10.95 33.21 80.44
N THR A 349 -11.54 32.88 79.29
CA THR A 349 -11.12 31.85 78.34
C THR A 349 -10.99 32.53 76.96
N PRO A 350 -10.13 32.07 76.03
CA PRO A 350 -9.96 32.71 74.71
C PRO A 350 -11.26 32.95 73.92
N THR A 351 -12.29 32.14 74.19
CA THR A 351 -13.62 32.22 73.57
C THR A 351 -14.69 32.90 74.43
N ASN A 352 -14.51 32.99 75.76
CA ASN A 352 -15.56 33.44 76.69
C ASN A 352 -14.97 34.31 77.82
N LEU A 353 -15.65 35.41 78.13
CA LEU A 353 -15.34 36.32 79.23
C LEU A 353 -16.56 36.44 80.15
N ILE A 354 -16.42 36.09 81.44
CA ILE A 354 -17.50 36.15 82.42
C ILE A 354 -17.14 37.12 83.53
N LEU A 355 -18.04 38.07 83.79
CA LEU A 355 -17.91 39.11 84.79
C LEU A 355 -19.10 39.07 85.74
N ARG A 356 -18.84 39.05 87.06
CA ARG A 356 -19.89 39.23 88.08
C ARG A 356 -19.48 40.26 89.11
N GLY A 357 -20.41 41.14 89.45
CA GLY A 357 -20.17 42.21 90.42
C GLY A 357 -21.41 42.61 91.20
N ARG A 358 -21.20 43.41 92.24
CA ARG A 358 -22.23 44.00 93.11
C ARG A 358 -22.22 45.51 92.95
N THR A 359 -23.40 46.11 92.83
CA THR A 359 -23.62 47.56 92.77
C THR A 359 -24.58 48.00 93.86
N PRO A 360 -24.48 49.26 94.34
CA PRO A 360 -25.38 49.79 95.35
C PRO A 360 -26.79 50.07 94.81
N ASP A 361 -26.94 50.25 93.49
CA ASP A 361 -28.23 50.45 92.83
C ASP A 361 -28.34 49.65 91.52
N THR A 362 -29.57 49.33 91.14
CA THR A 362 -29.93 48.60 89.92
C THR A 362 -29.71 49.45 88.67
N SER A 363 -29.92 50.77 88.78
CA SER A 363 -29.69 51.71 87.67
C SER A 363 -28.20 51.77 87.28
N LEU A 364 -27.30 51.68 88.26
CA LEU A 364 -25.84 51.66 88.06
C LEU A 364 -25.36 50.39 87.37
N ALA A 365 -25.97 49.22 87.66
CA ALA A 365 -25.65 47.97 87.00
C ALA A 365 -25.98 48.02 85.49
N LEU A 366 -27.13 48.61 85.13
CA LEU A 366 -27.53 48.78 83.73
C LEU A 366 -26.65 49.80 83.00
N ARG A 367 -26.28 50.90 83.68
CA ARG A 367 -25.36 51.91 83.12
C ARG A 367 -23.98 51.34 82.85
N TYR A 368 -23.42 50.60 83.81
CA TYR A 368 -22.13 49.92 83.65
C TYR A 368 -22.18 48.89 82.50
N ALA A 369 -23.25 48.10 82.39
CA ALA A 369 -23.41 47.13 81.31
C ALA A 369 -23.51 47.79 79.92
N GLN A 370 -24.05 49.01 79.85
CA GLN A 370 -24.11 49.79 78.60
C GLN A 370 -22.74 50.39 78.26
N GLU A 371 -22.05 51.02 79.21
CA GLU A 371 -20.70 51.57 79.02
C GLU A 371 -19.69 50.48 78.60
N MET A 372 -19.84 49.26 79.11
CA MET A 372 -19.02 48.10 78.72
C MET A 372 -19.25 47.66 77.26
N LYS A 373 -20.48 47.81 76.73
CA LYS A 373 -20.79 47.53 75.31
C LYS A 373 -20.26 48.62 74.38
N GLU A 374 -20.10 49.83 74.89
CA GLU A 374 -19.65 51.00 74.13
C GLU A 374 -18.11 51.17 74.16
N ASN A 375 -17.39 50.42 75.01
CA ASN A 375 -15.93 50.48 75.09
C ASN A 375 -15.27 49.86 73.84
N GLU A 376 -14.50 50.67 73.11
CA GLU A 376 -13.85 50.32 71.85
C GLU A 376 -12.97 49.06 71.94
N GLU A 377 -12.28 48.85 73.07
CA GLU A 377 -11.39 47.71 73.27
C GLU A 377 -12.14 46.39 73.60
N LEU A 378 -13.44 46.46 73.88
CA LEU A 378 -14.30 45.33 74.25
C LEU A 378 -15.39 45.02 73.22
N LEU A 379 -15.41 45.73 72.09
CA LEU A 379 -16.31 45.49 70.95
C LEU A 379 -16.12 44.11 70.30
N ALA A 380 -14.96 43.48 70.50
CA ALA A 380 -14.69 42.14 69.98
C ALA A 380 -15.53 41.03 70.64
N PHE A 381 -16.23 41.33 71.75
CA PHE A 381 -17.09 40.38 72.46
C PHE A 381 -18.57 40.68 72.21
N THR A 382 -19.34 39.62 71.98
CA THR A 382 -20.81 39.68 71.94
C THR A 382 -21.33 39.54 73.37
N TRP A 383 -21.87 40.62 73.92
CA TRP A 383 -22.26 40.71 75.32
C TRP A 383 -23.70 40.29 75.59
N GLU A 384 -23.87 39.21 76.36
CA GLU A 384 -25.12 38.80 76.99
C GLU A 384 -25.22 39.39 78.40
N THR A 385 -26.26 40.18 78.64
CA THR A 385 -26.48 40.92 79.89
C THR A 385 -27.85 40.57 80.48
N PRO A 386 -27.98 39.49 81.28
CA PRO A 386 -29.21 39.19 82.01
C PRO A 386 -29.59 40.32 82.98
N PRO A 387 -30.88 40.49 83.32
CA PRO A 387 -31.32 41.53 84.24
C PRO A 387 -30.70 41.34 85.63
N PRO A 388 -30.24 42.43 86.28
CA PRO A 388 -29.60 42.37 87.59
C PRO A 388 -30.55 41.85 88.68
N GLN A 389 -30.03 41.04 89.60
CA GLN A 389 -30.80 40.49 90.73
C GLN A 389 -30.71 41.43 91.92
N ILE A 390 -31.87 41.81 92.48
CA ILE A 390 -31.97 42.71 93.63
C ILE A 390 -31.92 41.88 94.92
N ASN A 391 -31.03 42.25 95.84
CA ASN A 391 -31.00 41.66 97.17
C ASN A 391 -31.88 42.48 98.12
N ASN A 392 -33.04 41.93 98.49
CA ASN A 392 -34.07 42.62 99.28
C ASN A 392 -33.64 43.01 100.71
N ALA A 393 -32.51 42.51 101.22
CA ALA A 393 -32.00 42.82 102.55
C ALA A 393 -31.20 44.14 102.64
N ASP A 394 -30.40 44.46 101.61
CA ASP A 394 -29.44 45.58 101.61
C ASP A 394 -29.70 46.61 100.49
N ASN A 395 -30.76 46.43 99.69
CA ASN A 395 -31.11 47.22 98.51
C ASN A 395 -30.00 47.31 97.42
N SER A 396 -28.99 46.44 97.49
CA SER A 396 -27.93 46.32 96.48
C SER A 396 -28.32 45.36 95.36
N ALA A 397 -27.77 45.56 94.16
CA ALA A 397 -27.98 44.69 93.01
C ALA A 397 -26.71 43.88 92.66
N THR A 398 -26.88 42.67 92.17
CA THR A 398 -25.80 41.86 91.57
C THR A 398 -26.03 41.69 90.09
N PHE A 399 -24.98 41.87 89.29
CA PHE A 399 -25.02 41.68 87.84
C PHE A 399 -24.07 40.56 87.40
N GLU A 400 -24.43 39.95 86.27
CA GLU A 400 -23.61 38.98 85.55
C GLU A 400 -23.58 39.40 84.08
N MET A 401 -22.39 39.43 83.48
CA MET A 401 -22.20 39.68 82.06
C MET A 401 -21.36 38.57 81.45
N LYS A 402 -21.76 38.10 80.27
CA LYS A 402 -21.02 37.10 79.50
C LYS A 402 -20.71 37.65 78.13
N GLY A 403 -19.43 37.76 77.79
CA GLY A 403 -18.94 38.10 76.46
C GLY A 403 -18.49 36.84 75.74
N SER A 404 -19.01 36.57 74.54
CA SER A 404 -18.53 35.49 73.66
C SER A 404 -17.83 36.05 72.43
N ARG A 405 -16.72 35.42 72.03
CA ARG A 405 -15.97 35.77 70.81
C ARG A 405 -16.21 34.69 69.74
N PRO A 406 -16.54 35.05 68.49
CA PRO A 406 -16.85 34.08 67.43
C PRO A 406 -15.63 33.27 66.97
#